data_AF-A0A955AQ08-F1
#
_entry.id   AF-A0A955AQ08-F1
#
_cell.length_a   1.000
_cell.length_b   1.000
_cell.length_c   1.000
_cell.angle_alpha   90.00
_cell.angle_beta   90.00
_cell.angle_gamma   90.00
#
_symmetry.space_group_name_H-M   'P 1'
#
loop_
_entity.id
_entity.type
_entity.pdbx_description
1 polymer ?
#
loop_
_entity_poly.entity_id
_entity_poly.type
_entity_poly.pdbx_seq_one_letter_code
_entity_poly.pdbx_strand_id
1 'polypeptide(L)'
;NESNRFDLNDDGVTNEADRLFLVQQILVTSFGDANLDGRFDSTDLVMVFTAGEYEDASLLNSAWSTGDWNGDGEFGTSDLVAAFQAGGYQAN
;
A
#
# COMPACT_ATOMS: atom_id res chain seq x y z
N ASN A 1 13.59 -20.85 9.57
CA ASN A 1 14.15 -19.77 8.74
C ASN A 1 13.01 -18.83 8.43
N GLU A 2 13.00 -17.63 9.00
CA GLU A 2 11.81 -16.76 8.95
C GLU A 2 11.57 -16.13 7.57
N SER A 3 12.60 -16.03 6.72
CA SER A 3 12.48 -15.52 5.34
C SER A 3 11.46 -16.27 4.48
N ASN A 4 11.30 -17.59 4.67
CA ASN A 4 10.37 -18.38 3.86
C ASN A 4 8.89 -18.11 4.17
N ARG A 5 8.57 -17.41 5.26
CA ARG A 5 7.17 -17.07 5.60
C ARG A 5 6.70 -15.80 4.90
N PHE A 6 7.64 -14.98 4.44
CA PHE A 6 7.38 -13.67 3.83
C PHE A 6 7.82 -13.59 2.37
N ASP A 7 8.55 -14.60 1.89
CA ASP A 7 8.69 -14.93 0.48
C ASP A 7 7.34 -15.51 -0.02
N LEU A 8 6.47 -14.63 -0.51
CA LEU A 8 5.11 -14.93 -0.95
C LEU A 8 5.05 -15.32 -2.42
N ASN A 9 6.03 -14.89 -3.22
CA ASN A 9 6.12 -15.22 -4.63
C ASN A 9 7.00 -16.44 -4.94
N ASP A 10 7.56 -17.08 -3.90
CA ASP A 10 8.46 -18.25 -3.94
C ASP A 10 9.73 -18.01 -4.80
N ASP A 11 10.25 -16.76 -4.83
CA ASP A 11 11.48 -16.41 -5.57
C ASP A 11 12.77 -16.56 -4.75
N GLY A 12 12.64 -16.85 -3.45
CA GLY A 12 13.74 -17.03 -2.51
C GLY A 12 14.22 -15.72 -1.86
N VAL A 13 13.59 -14.57 -2.13
CA VAL A 13 14.02 -13.24 -1.70
C VAL A 13 12.84 -12.42 -1.19
N THR A 14 12.80 -12.16 0.12
CA THR A 14 11.79 -11.25 0.70
C THR A 14 12.02 -9.79 0.28
N ASN A 15 11.23 -9.28 -0.66
CA ASN A 15 11.35 -7.93 -1.24
C ASN A 15 9.99 -7.35 -1.73
N GLU A 16 10.04 -6.28 -2.52
CA GLU A 16 8.85 -5.60 -3.07
C GLU A 16 7.96 -6.51 -3.92
N ALA A 17 8.53 -7.53 -4.56
CA ALA A 17 7.80 -8.51 -5.35
C ALA A 17 6.84 -9.35 -4.50
N ASP A 18 7.17 -9.61 -3.24
CA ASP A 18 6.25 -10.28 -2.30
C ASP A 18 5.09 -9.39 -1.90
N ARG A 19 5.35 -8.09 -1.67
CA ARG A 19 4.28 -7.12 -1.41
C ARG A 19 3.37 -6.98 -2.63
N LEU A 20 3.94 -6.94 -3.83
CA LEU A 20 3.17 -6.94 -5.07
C LEU A 20 2.27 -8.19 -5.17
N PHE A 21 2.83 -9.36 -4.85
CA PHE A 21 2.07 -10.61 -4.81
C PHE A 21 0.95 -10.58 -3.76
N LEU A 22 1.23 -10.09 -2.55
CA LEU A 22 0.23 -9.92 -1.50
C LEU A 22 -0.94 -9.06 -1.97
N VAL A 23 -0.66 -7.87 -2.49
CA VAL A 23 -1.69 -6.89 -2.89
C VAL A 23 -2.52 -7.42 -4.07
N GLN A 24 -1.86 -7.92 -5.11
CA GLN A 24 -2.54 -8.24 -6.37
C GLN A 24 -3.07 -9.68 -6.45
N GLN A 25 -2.40 -10.65 -5.83
CA GLN A 25 -2.75 -12.07 -5.97
C GLN A 25 -3.47 -12.63 -4.74
N ILE A 26 -3.10 -12.20 -3.54
CA ILE A 26 -3.71 -12.71 -2.29
C ILE A 26 -4.91 -11.86 -1.88
N LEU A 27 -4.73 -10.53 -1.79
CA LEU A 27 -5.79 -9.60 -1.40
C LEU A 27 -6.69 -9.23 -2.58
N VAL A 28 -6.21 -9.42 -3.81
CA VAL A 28 -6.96 -9.14 -5.05
C VAL A 28 -7.47 -7.69 -5.06
N THR A 29 -6.57 -6.76 -4.73
CA THR A 29 -6.84 -5.32 -4.77
C THR A 29 -5.69 -4.56 -5.45
N SER A 30 -5.75 -3.23 -5.45
CA SER A 30 -4.73 -2.32 -5.94
C SER A 30 -4.02 -1.63 -4.77
N PHE A 31 -2.77 -1.23 -4.99
CA PHE A 31 -2.19 -0.13 -4.21
C PHE A 31 -3.10 1.09 -4.32
N GLY A 32 -3.30 1.79 -3.20
CA GLY A 32 -4.23 2.92 -3.13
C GLY A 32 -5.60 2.60 -2.53
N ASP A 33 -6.04 1.36 -2.53
CA ASP A 33 -7.31 0.94 -1.92
C ASP A 33 -7.15 0.87 -0.39
N ALA A 34 -7.26 2.01 0.28
CA ALA A 34 -7.04 2.16 1.72
C ALA A 34 -8.08 1.41 2.55
N ASN A 35 -9.28 1.23 2.01
CA ASN A 35 -10.41 0.65 2.74
C ASN A 35 -10.66 -0.84 2.42
N LEU A 36 -9.93 -1.39 1.45
CA LEU A 36 -9.99 -2.77 0.95
C LEU A 36 -11.36 -3.14 0.35
N ASP A 37 -12.04 -2.20 -0.31
CA ASP A 37 -13.32 -2.46 -1.02
C ASP A 37 -13.13 -2.97 -2.46
N GLY A 38 -11.88 -3.09 -2.90
CA GLY A 38 -11.50 -3.56 -4.23
C GLY A 38 -11.38 -2.44 -5.25
N ARG A 39 -11.45 -1.17 -4.84
CA ARG A 39 -11.26 -0.01 -5.72
C ARG A 39 -10.26 0.94 -5.10
N PHE A 40 -9.40 1.51 -5.95
CA PHE A 40 -8.64 2.69 -5.60
C PHE A 40 -9.33 3.89 -6.23
N ASP A 41 -10.07 4.67 -5.44
CA ASP A 41 -10.78 5.86 -5.92
C ASP A 41 -10.61 7.08 -4.99
N SER A 42 -11.38 8.14 -5.26
CA SER A 42 -11.32 9.37 -4.47
C SER A 42 -11.67 9.19 -2.97
N THR A 43 -12.44 8.16 -2.65
CA THR A 43 -12.85 7.81 -1.28
C THR A 43 -11.66 7.40 -0.44
N ASP A 44 -10.75 6.60 -1.01
CA ASP A 44 -9.51 6.20 -0.35
C ASP A 44 -8.60 7.39 -0.10
N LEU A 45 -8.45 8.25 -1.12
CA LEU A 45 -7.67 9.48 -0.99
C LEU A 45 -8.23 10.38 0.12
N VAL A 46 -9.56 10.59 0.16
CA VAL A 46 -10.19 11.35 1.25
C VAL A 46 -9.96 10.69 2.60
N MET A 47 -10.04 9.35 2.69
CA MET A 47 -9.82 8.60 3.92
C MET A 47 -8.40 8.81 4.46
N VAL A 48 -7.36 8.59 3.64
CA VAL A 48 -5.96 8.68 4.08
C VAL A 48 -5.57 10.13 4.42
N PHE A 49 -6.04 11.12 3.66
CA PHE A 49 -5.79 12.53 4.01
C PHE A 49 -6.54 12.97 5.27
N THR A 50 -7.69 12.35 5.59
CA THR A 50 -8.41 12.62 6.84
C THR A 50 -7.67 12.05 8.05
N ALA A 51 -6.85 11.00 7.89
CA ALA A 51 -6.02 10.47 8.96
C ALA A 51 -4.95 11.48 9.42
N GLY A 52 -4.50 12.36 8.52
CA GLY A 52 -3.58 13.45 8.85
C GLY A 52 -2.11 13.05 8.97
N GLU A 53 -1.74 11.88 8.42
CA GLU A 53 -0.38 11.32 8.51
C GLU A 53 0.49 11.65 7.28
N TYR A 54 -0.09 12.30 6.25
CA TYR A 54 0.65 12.68 5.04
C TYR A 54 1.79 13.65 5.34
N GLU A 55 3.03 13.21 5.07
CA GLU A 55 4.26 13.98 5.29
C GLU A 55 4.28 14.67 6.67
N ASP A 56 3.77 13.97 7.67
CA ASP A 56 3.85 14.44 9.05
C ASP A 56 5.29 14.25 9.61
N ALA A 57 5.51 14.68 10.85
CA ALA A 57 6.82 14.53 11.51
C ALA A 57 6.89 13.32 12.45
N SER A 58 5.86 12.46 12.43
CA SER A 58 5.62 11.39 13.39
C SER A 58 6.04 10.05 12.79
N LEU A 59 7.30 9.66 13.02
CA LEU A 59 7.84 8.47 12.38
C LEU A 59 7.12 7.16 12.76
N LEU A 60 6.96 6.28 11.78
CA LEU A 60 6.43 4.92 11.85
C LEU A 60 5.01 4.87 12.43
N ASN A 61 4.19 5.87 12.12
CA ASN A 61 2.79 5.95 12.56
C ASN A 61 1.79 5.51 11.49
N SER A 62 2.24 5.30 10.25
CA SER A 62 1.34 5.02 9.13
C SER A 62 1.11 3.52 8.93
N ALA A 63 -0.07 3.20 8.41
CA ALA A 63 -0.51 1.87 8.06
C ALA A 63 -1.22 1.90 6.70
N TRP A 64 -1.55 0.73 6.16
CA TRP A 64 -2.26 0.62 4.88
C TRP A 64 -3.51 1.51 4.78
N SER A 65 -4.32 1.53 5.84
CA SER A 65 -5.56 2.31 5.89
C SER A 65 -5.36 3.81 6.07
N THR A 66 -4.13 4.25 6.38
CA THR A 66 -3.76 5.66 6.55
C THR A 66 -2.76 6.15 5.51
N GLY A 67 -2.32 5.27 4.59
CA GLY A 67 -1.62 5.64 3.36
C GLY A 67 -0.25 4.99 3.13
N ASP A 68 0.25 4.16 4.04
CA ASP A 68 1.50 3.40 3.87
C ASP A 68 1.30 2.24 2.89
N TRP A 69 1.44 2.53 1.61
CA TRP A 69 1.22 1.58 0.51
C TRP A 69 2.53 1.00 -0.01
N ASN A 70 3.68 1.65 0.23
CA ASN A 70 4.99 1.11 -0.08
C ASN A 70 5.56 0.24 1.06
N GLY A 71 4.99 0.30 2.26
CA GLY A 71 5.37 -0.49 3.43
C GLY A 71 6.59 0.04 4.17
N ASP A 72 6.92 1.33 4.05
CA ASP A 72 8.04 1.96 4.76
C ASP A 72 7.68 2.54 6.14
N GLY A 73 6.39 2.51 6.49
CA GLY A 73 5.85 2.95 7.77
C GLY A 73 5.42 4.42 7.80
N GLU A 74 5.50 5.13 6.68
CA GLU A 74 5.07 6.52 6.51
C GLU A 74 4.03 6.65 5.41
N PHE A 75 3.15 7.65 5.50
CA PHE A 75 2.36 8.09 4.36
C PHE A 75 3.01 9.30 3.72
N GLY A 76 3.60 9.13 2.54
CA GLY A 76 4.28 10.20 1.83
C GLY A 76 4.05 10.22 0.33
N THR A 77 4.80 11.10 -0.33
CA THR A 77 4.80 11.20 -1.80
C THR A 77 5.17 9.86 -2.47
N SER A 78 6.06 9.07 -1.86
CA SER A 78 6.46 7.74 -2.37
C SER A 78 5.30 6.75 -2.46
N ASP A 79 4.36 6.79 -1.52
CA ASP A 79 3.16 5.95 -1.52
C ASP A 79 2.20 6.32 -2.64
N LEU A 80 1.97 7.63 -2.80
CA LEU A 80 1.17 8.14 -3.91
C LEU A 80 1.78 7.73 -5.25
N VAL A 81 3.10 7.86 -5.40
CA VAL A 81 3.80 7.42 -6.62
C VAL A 81 3.63 5.92 -6.82
N ALA A 82 3.83 5.10 -5.79
CA ALA A 82 3.66 3.64 -5.88
C ALA A 82 2.23 3.25 -6.29
N ALA A 83 1.21 3.85 -5.68
CA ALA A 83 -0.19 3.58 -5.98
C ALA A 83 -0.58 4.00 -7.41
N PHE A 84 -0.15 5.18 -7.87
CA PHE A 84 -0.44 5.62 -9.23
C PHE A 84 0.37 4.86 -10.28
N GLN A 85 1.60 4.44 -9.98
CA GLN A 85 2.39 3.56 -10.87
C GLN A 85 1.77 2.18 -11.03
N ALA A 86 1.08 1.67 -10.01
CA ALA A 86 0.32 0.42 -10.11
C ALA A 86 -0.87 0.51 -11.09
N GLY A 87 -1.32 1.72 -11.44
CA GLY A 87 -2.30 1.96 -12.51
C GLY A 87 -3.74 1.56 -12.17
N GLY A 88 -4.05 1.31 -10.90
CA GLY A 88 -5.38 0.86 -10.45
C GLY A 88 -6.39 1.96 -10.15
N TYR A 89 -6.01 3.25 -10.25
CA TYR A 89 -6.90 4.35 -9.91
C TYR A 89 -8.11 4.43 -10.85
N GLN A 90 -9.30 4.50 -10.26
CA GLN A 90 -10.57 4.64 -10.97
C GLN A 90 -11.22 5.96 -10.56
N ALA A 91 -11.41 6.85 -11.55
CA ALA A 91 -12.28 7.99 -11.35
C ALA A 91 -13.73 7.49 -11.37
N ASN A 92 -14.46 7.76 -10.28
CA ASN A 92 -15.90 7.56 -10.20
C ASN A 92 -16.67 8.36 -11.27
#